data_AF-A0A7X3SIC0-F1
#
_entry.id   AF-A0A7X3SIC0-F1
#
_cell.length_a   1.000
_cell.length_b   1.000
_cell.length_c   1.000
_cell.angle_alpha   90.00
_cell.angle_beta   90.00
_cell.angle_gamma   90.00
#
_symmetry.space_group_name_H-M   'P 1'
#
loop_
_entity.id
_entity.type
_entity.pdbx_description
1 polymer ?
#
loop_
_entity_poly.entity_id
_entity_poly.type
_entity_poly.pdbx_seq_one_letter_code
_entity_poly.pdbx_strand_id
1 'polypeptide(L)' 'MKQQEAMQQGIQKGIILSGKIFQMVKKNPNLANEQIALKLGCSVEEVENTRKMFVI' A
#
# COMPACT_ATOMS: atom_id res chain seq x y z
N MET A 1 -7.02 12.34 -23.60
CA MET A 1 -6.43 13.09 -22.47
C MET A 1 -6.94 12.59 -21.12
N LYS A 2 -8.25 12.68 -20.80
CA LYS A 2 -8.80 12.28 -19.48
C LYS A 2 -8.44 10.88 -18.97
N GLN A 3 -8.39 9.86 -19.84
CA GLN A 3 -8.05 8.49 -19.40
C GLN A 3 -6.57 8.33 -19.01
N GLN A 4 -5.67 9.04 -19.68
CA GLN A 4 -4.22 8.94 -19.42
C GLN A 4 -3.85 9.62 -18.10
N GLU A 5 -4.50 10.74 -17.78
CA GLU A 5 -4.37 11.42 -16.49
C GLU A 5 -4.92 10.56 -15.34
N ALA A 6 -6.08 9.93 -15.53
CA ALA A 6 -6.65 9.01 -14.54
C ALA A 6 -5.74 7.80 -14.29
N MET A 7 -5.13 7.24 -15.34
CA MET A 7 -4.14 6.16 -15.23
C MET A 7 -2.90 6.62 -14.46
N GLN A 8 -2.34 7.78 -14.79
CA GLN A 8 -1.17 8.32 -14.09
C GLN A 8 -1.46 8.58 -12.61
N GLN A 9 -2.63 9.13 -12.28
CA GLN A 9 -3.06 9.32 -10.90
C GLN A 9 -3.21 7.98 -10.17
N GLY A 10 -3.75 6.95 -10.82
CA GLY A 10 -3.84 5.60 -10.27
C GLY A 10 -2.46 5.02 -9.94
N ILE A 11 -1.51 5.13 -10.86
CA ILE A 11 -0.13 4.68 -10.67
C ILE A 11 0.52 5.43 -9.50
N GLN A 12 0.41 6.76 -9.47
CA GLN A 12 1.01 7.58 -8.42
C GLN A 12 0.43 7.25 -7.04
N LYS A 13 -0.90 7.08 -6.95
CA LYS A 13 -1.56 6.65 -5.70
C LYS A 13 -1.08 5.28 -5.24
N GLY A 14 -0.95 4.31 -6.17
CA GLY A 14 -0.45 2.98 -5.87
C GLY A 14 0.99 2.99 -5.33
N ILE A 15 1.89 3.78 -5.93
CA ILE A 15 3.29 3.93 -5.47
C ILE A 15 3.34 4.57 -4.08
N ILE A 16 2.53 5.60 -3.82
CA ILE A 16 2.49 6.25 -2.51
C ILE A 16 1.97 5.29 -1.44
N LEU A 17 0.93 4.51 -1.74
CA LEU A 17 0.34 3.57 -0.80
C LEU A 17 1.31 2.44 -0.45
N SER A 18 1.94 1.82 -1.45
CA SER A 18 2.92 0.74 -1.22
C SER A 18 4.11 1.22 -0.39
N GLY A 19 4.59 2.45 -0.63
CA GLY A 19 5.64 3.07 0.20
C GLY A 19 5.23 3.28 1.66
N LYS A 20 3.99 3.70 1.92
CA LYS A 20 3.47 3.85 3.30
C LYS A 20 3.34 2.50 4.01
N ILE A 21 2.83 1.48 3.33
CA ILE A 21 2.72 0.12 3.86
C ILE A 21 4.11 -0.41 4.22
N PHE A 22 5.08 -0.32 3.30
CA PHE A 22 6.46 -0.76 3.53
C PHE A 22 7.07 -0.13 4.77
N GLN A 23 6.95 1.20 4.92
CA GLN A 23 7.47 1.89 6.10
C GLN A 23 6.81 1.43 7.40
N MET A 24 5.50 1.17 7.40
CA MET A 24 4.78 0.76 8.60
C MET A 24 5.15 -0.67 9.01
N VAL A 25 5.24 -1.60 8.05
CA VAL A 25 5.71 -2.97 8.28
C VAL A 25 7.15 -2.96 8.78
N LYS A 26 8.04 -2.20 8.15
CA LYS A 26 9.46 -2.11 8.55
C LYS A 26 9.64 -1.56 9.97
N LYS A 27 8.82 -0.58 10.38
CA LYS A 27 8.85 -0.02 11.74
C LYS A 27 8.19 -0.94 12.77
N ASN A 28 7.19 -1.72 12.37
CA ASN A 28 6.40 -2.57 13.25
C ASN A 28 6.13 -3.93 12.56
N PRO A 29 7.10 -4.86 12.54
CA PRO A 29 6.98 -6.09 11.77
C PRO A 29 5.80 -6.97 12.21
N ASN A 30 5.48 -6.92 13.51
CA ASN A 30 4.40 -7.70 14.13
C ASN A 30 3.00 -7.06 13.95
N LEU A 31 2.89 -5.91 13.27
CA LEU A 31 1.60 -5.28 13.05
C LEU A 31 0.76 -6.13 12.08
N ALA A 32 -0.44 -6.50 12.52
CA ALA A 32 -1.37 -7.28 11.71
C ALA A 32 -1.83 -6.48 10.48
N ASN A 33 -2.13 -7.18 9.38
CA ASN A 33 -2.47 -6.55 8.11
C ASN A 33 -3.75 -5.71 8.23
N GLU A 34 -4.72 -6.16 9.02
CA GLU A 34 -5.97 -5.48 9.32
C GLU A 34 -5.73 -4.14 10.03
N GLN A 35 -4.74 -4.08 10.93
CA GLN A 35 -4.40 -2.85 11.63
C GLN A 35 -3.70 -1.85 10.70
N ILE A 36 -2.84 -2.33 9.80
CA ILE A 36 -2.19 -1.50 8.78
C ILE A 36 -3.24 -0.94 7.82
N ALA A 37 -4.13 -1.81 7.32
CA ALA A 37 -5.22 -1.46 6.41
C ALA A 37 -6.13 -0.38 7.02
N LEU A 38 -6.55 -0.58 8.27
CA LEU A 38 -7.35 0.39 9.02
C LEU A 38 -6.63 1.74 9.17
N LYS A 39 -5.34 1.74 9.52
CA LYS A 39 -4.56 2.97 9.71
C LYS A 39 -4.31 3.74 8.41
N LEU A 40 -4.15 3.03 7.29
CA LEU A 40 -3.83 3.63 5.99
C LEU A 40 -5.08 3.89 5.14
N GLY A 41 -6.24 3.43 5.57
CA GLY A 41 -7.49 3.55 4.82
C GLY A 41 -7.46 2.78 3.50
N CYS A 42 -6.79 1.62 3.50
CA CYS A 42 -6.69 0.73 2.35
C CYS A 42 -7.27 -0.65 2.68
N SER A 43 -7.34 -1.53 1.69
CA SER A 43 -7.75 -2.91 1.87
C SER A 43 -6.65 -3.77 2.51
N VAL A 44 -7.05 -4.87 3.15
CA VAL A 44 -6.13 -5.89 3.65
C VAL A 44 -5.33 -6.52 2.51
N GLU A 45 -5.97 -6.72 1.35
CA GLU A 45 -5.34 -7.28 0.15
C GLU A 45 -4.19 -6.40 -0.35
N GLU A 46 -4.33 -5.07 -0.36
CA GLU A 46 -3.24 -4.15 -0.75
C GLU A 46 -2.03 -4.26 0.20
N VAL A 47 -2.28 -4.50 1.50
CA VAL A 47 -1.22 -4.73 2.48
C VAL A 47 -0.51 -6.06 2.22
N GLU A 48 -1.26 -7.14 2.02
CA GLU A 48 -0.71 -8.46 1.71
C GLU A 48 0.11 -8.47 0.42
N ASN A 49 -0.41 -7.85 -0.64
CA ASN A 49 0.27 -7.76 -1.93
C ASN A 49 1.57 -6.97 -1.81
N THR A 50 1.57 -5.87 -1.05
CA THR A 50 2.79 -5.10 -0.79
C THR A 50 3.81 -5.92 0.01
N ARG A 51 3.38 -6.63 1.06
CA ARG A 51 4.25 -7.53 1.83
C ARG A 51 4.91 -8.60 0.96
N LYS A 52 4.13 -9.22 0.06
CA LYS A 52 4.64 -10.20 -0.93
C LYS A 52 5.65 -9.57 -1.90
N MET A 53 5.40 -8.34 -2.38
CA MET A 53 6.32 -7.65 -3.28
C MET A 53 7.69 -7.37 -2.66
N PHE A 54 7.73 -7.09 -1.36
CA PHE A 54 8.97 -6.76 -0.64
C PHE A 54 9.54 -7.93 0.17
N VAL A 55 8.86 -9.09 0.17
CA VAL A 55 9.21 -10.29 0.97
C VAL A 55 9.35 -9.95 2.47
N ILE A 56 8.39 -9.18 3.01
CA ILE A 56 8.35 -8.69 4.41
C ILE A 56 7.08 -9.10 5.17
#